data_AF-A0A9P6XLV3-F1
#
_entry.id   AF-A0A9P6XLV3-F1
#
_cell.length_a   1.000
_cell.length_b   1.000
_cell.length_c   1.000
_cell.angle_alpha   90.00
_cell.angle_beta   90.00
_cell.angle_gamma   90.00
#
_symmetry.space_group_name_H-M   'P 1'
#
loop_
_entity.id
_entity.type
_entity.pdbx_description
1 polymer ?
#
loop_
_entity_poly.entity_id
_entity_poly.type
_entity_poly.pdbx_seq_one_letter_code
_entity_poly.pdbx_strand_id
1 'polypeptide(L)'
;MRDGTKLYTVIVVPKGAHNAPILLTRTPYDAAGRANRSDSPRMRDLLPQGDEVFVDGGYIRVFQDIRGKYGSEGDNVMTRPLRGPLNNTKVDHSTDAWDTIDWLVSPW
;
A
#
# COMPACT_ATOMS: atom_id res chain seq x y z
N MET A 1 1.83 3.90 11.81
CA MET A 1 2.33 5.23 11.43
C MET A 1 2.93 5.91 12.66
N ARG A 2 3.76 6.94 12.50
CA ARG A 2 4.47 7.64 13.59
C ARG A 2 3.58 8.23 14.67
N ASP A 3 2.30 8.41 14.39
CA ASP A 3 1.26 8.86 15.32
C ASP A 3 0.45 7.71 15.94
N GLY A 4 0.86 6.45 15.73
CA GLY A 4 0.20 5.25 16.25
C GLY A 4 -0.90 4.69 15.34
N THR A 5 -1.41 5.46 14.37
CA THR A 5 -2.44 5.01 13.43
C THR A 5 -1.96 3.83 12.60
N LYS A 6 -2.77 2.78 12.44
CA LYS A 6 -2.48 1.61 11.61
C LYS A 6 -3.14 1.74 10.24
N LEU A 7 -2.38 1.45 9.19
CA LEU A 7 -2.88 1.45 7.82
C LEU A 7 -2.98 0.02 7.30
N TYR A 8 -4.15 -0.34 6.79
CA TYR A 8 -4.40 -1.64 6.19
C TYR A 8 -3.58 -1.81 4.93
N THR A 9 -2.77 -2.86 4.90
CA THR A 9 -1.77 -3.11 3.86
C THR A 9 -1.86 -4.57 3.41
N VAL A 10 -2.09 -4.78 2.12
CA VAL A 10 -2.13 -6.08 1.46
C VAL A 10 -0.83 -6.32 0.73
N ILE A 11 -0.18 -7.44 1.03
CA ILE A 11 1.10 -7.83 0.45
C ILE A 11 0.91 -9.16 -0.30
N VAL A 12 1.11 -9.14 -1.62
CA VAL A 12 1.05 -10.32 -2.48
C VAL A 12 2.47 -10.71 -2.87
N VAL A 13 2.91 -11.87 -2.38
CA VAL A 13 4.27 -12.38 -2.54
C VAL A 13 4.28 -13.55 -3.51
N PRO A 14 5.09 -13.51 -4.60
CA PRO A 14 5.28 -14.68 -5.45
C PRO A 14 5.82 -15.86 -4.64
N LYS A 15 5.29 -17.07 -4.86
CA LYS A 15 5.81 -18.27 -4.18
C LYS A 15 7.29 -18.45 -4.50
N GLY A 16 8.12 -18.63 -3.47
CA GLY A 16 9.57 -18.78 -3.62
C GLY A 16 10.34 -17.48 -3.87
N ALA A 17 9.70 -16.31 -3.73
CA ALA A 17 10.39 -15.04 -3.84
C ALA A 17 11.53 -14.93 -2.80
N HIS A 18 12.70 -14.48 -3.27
CA HIS A 18 13.88 -14.22 -2.46
C HIS A 18 14.58 -12.97 -3.01
N ASN A 19 14.94 -12.02 -2.14
CA ASN A 19 15.48 -10.69 -2.52
C ASN A 19 14.67 -9.97 -3.63
N ALA A 20 13.35 -10.13 -3.66
CA ALA A 20 12.50 -9.53 -4.66
C ALA A 20 12.25 -8.03 -4.41
N PRO A 21 12.19 -7.19 -5.46
CA PRO A 21 11.80 -5.79 -5.32
C PRO A 21 10.32 -5.65 -4.95
N ILE A 22 9.96 -4.51 -4.32
CA ILE A 22 8.58 -4.19 -3.92
C ILE A 22 8.00 -3.11 -4.84
N LEU A 23 6.79 -3.34 -5.34
CA LEU A 23 5.96 -2.32 -6.00
C LEU A 23 4.82 -1.89 -5.07
N LEU A 24 4.93 -0.69 -4.51
CA LEU A 24 3.95 -0.11 -3.59
C LEU A 24 2.95 0.82 -4.31
N THR A 25 1.68 0.70 -3.96
CA THR A 25 0.65 1.69 -4.28
C THR A 25 -0.19 1.98 -3.05
N ARG A 26 -0.38 3.27 -2.75
CA ARG A 26 -1.28 3.74 -1.71
C ARG A 26 -2.55 4.26 -2.36
N THR A 27 -3.72 3.77 -1.93
CA THR A 27 -4.99 3.95 -2.64
C THR A 27 -6.11 4.41 -1.70
N PRO A 28 -7.00 5.32 -2.14
CA PRO A 28 -8.26 5.61 -1.47
C PRO A 28 -9.42 4.71 -1.95
N TYR A 29 -9.11 3.60 -2.63
CA TYR A 29 -10.07 2.74 -3.34
C TYR A 29 -9.88 1.25 -3.01
N ASP A 30 -10.01 0.87 -1.73
CA ASP A 30 -9.99 -0.50 -1.22
C ASP A 30 -8.78 -1.34 -1.65
N ALA A 31 -7.74 -1.37 -0.84
CA ALA A 31 -6.54 -2.15 -1.09
C ALA A 31 -6.81 -3.66 -1.29
N ALA A 32 -7.80 -4.22 -0.58
CA ALA A 32 -8.18 -5.63 -0.75
C ALA A 32 -8.79 -5.87 -2.13
N GLY A 33 -9.73 -5.02 -2.54
CA GLY A 33 -10.32 -5.05 -3.88
C GLY A 33 -9.28 -4.81 -4.99
N ARG A 34 -8.33 -3.89 -4.78
CA ARG A 34 -7.24 -3.61 -5.75
C ARG A 34 -6.30 -4.80 -5.94
N ALA A 35 -6.10 -5.60 -4.90
CA ALA A 35 -5.31 -6.82 -4.95
C ALA A 35 -6.10 -8.07 -5.40
N ASN A 36 -7.38 -7.92 -5.78
CA ASN A 36 -8.27 -9.01 -6.14
C ASN A 36 -9.11 -8.68 -7.39
N ARG A 37 -8.44 -8.58 -8.55
CA ARG A 37 -9.08 -8.36 -9.86
C ARG A 37 -10.01 -9.52 -10.24
N SER A 38 -9.59 -10.75 -9.96
CA SER A 38 -10.39 -11.96 -10.13
C SER A 38 -10.02 -13.01 -9.10
N ASP A 39 -10.99 -13.87 -8.77
CA ASP A 39 -10.76 -15.02 -7.91
C ASP A 39 -9.92 -16.07 -8.67
N SER A 40 -8.60 -15.99 -8.51
CA SER A 40 -7.65 -16.87 -9.19
C SER A 40 -6.48 -17.24 -8.28
N PRO A 41 -6.03 -18.51 -8.32
CA PRO A 41 -4.81 -18.93 -7.63
C PRO A 41 -3.52 -18.42 -8.30
N ARG A 42 -3.62 -17.81 -9.49
CA ARG A 42 -2.46 -17.27 -10.23
C ARG A 42 -2.32 -15.78 -9.96
N MET A 43 -1.14 -15.37 -9.47
CA MET A 43 -0.85 -13.97 -9.15
C MET A 43 -1.08 -13.01 -10.34
N ARG A 44 -0.77 -13.45 -11.56
CA ARG A 44 -1.00 -12.67 -12.79
C ARG A 44 -2.49 -12.36 -13.03
N ASP A 45 -3.35 -13.30 -12.66
CA ASP A 45 -4.79 -13.16 -12.85
C ASP A 45 -5.43 -12.38 -11.70
N LEU A 46 -4.92 -12.61 -10.49
CA LEU A 46 -5.33 -11.97 -9.25
C LEU A 46 -5.09 -10.45 -9.27
N LEU A 47 -3.97 -9.99 -9.84
CA LEU A 47 -3.57 -8.58 -9.81
C LEU A 47 -4.07 -7.77 -11.03
N PRO A 48 -4.16 -6.42 -10.92
CA PRO A 48 -4.55 -5.54 -12.02
C PRO A 48 -3.78 -5.78 -13.33
N GLN A 49 -4.43 -5.57 -14.48
CA GLN A 49 -3.79 -5.78 -15.79
C GLN A 49 -2.49 -4.98 -15.98
N GLY A 50 -2.43 -3.75 -15.45
CA GLY A 50 -1.22 -2.93 -15.49
C GLY A 50 -0.05 -3.49 -14.67
N ASP A 51 -0.29 -4.46 -13.79
CA ASP A 51 0.74 -5.05 -12.94
C ASP A 51 1.39 -6.30 -13.58
N GLU A 52 0.89 -6.77 -14.73
CA GLU A 52 1.34 -8.04 -15.36
C GLU A 52 2.86 -8.11 -15.59
N VAL A 53 3.48 -7.02 -16.06
CA VAL A 53 4.93 -6.96 -16.29
C VAL A 53 5.75 -7.07 -15.00
N PHE A 54 5.19 -6.60 -13.88
CA PHE A 54 5.84 -6.68 -12.58
C PHE A 54 5.65 -8.07 -11.95
N VAL A 55 4.49 -8.70 -12.20
CA VAL A 55 4.28 -10.11 -11.82
C VAL A 55 5.28 -11.01 -12.54
N ASP A 56 5.46 -10.83 -13.85
CA ASP A 56 6.44 -11.58 -14.63
C ASP A 56 7.88 -11.30 -14.19
N GLY A 57 8.16 -10.06 -13.78
CA GLY A 57 9.43 -9.66 -13.20
C GLY A 57 9.68 -10.16 -11.78
N GLY A 58 8.73 -10.89 -11.17
CA GLY A 58 8.88 -11.44 -9.82
C GLY A 58 8.81 -10.40 -8.69
N TYR A 59 8.15 -9.26 -8.90
CA TYR A 59 7.97 -8.23 -7.87
C TYR A 59 7.01 -8.70 -6.78
N ILE A 60 7.27 -8.28 -5.55
CA ILE A 60 6.27 -8.28 -4.47
C ILE A 60 5.33 -7.11 -4.70
N ARG A 61 4.03 -7.34 -4.71
CA ARG A 61 3.03 -6.29 -4.90
C ARG A 61 2.40 -5.87 -3.58
N VAL A 62 2.42 -4.57 -3.30
CA VAL A 62 1.81 -4.01 -2.09
C VAL A 62 0.75 -2.96 -2.43
N PHE A 63 -0.46 -3.17 -1.94
CA PHE A 63 -1.52 -2.17 -1.91
C PHE A 63 -1.79 -1.76 -0.47
N GLN A 64 -1.88 -0.46 -0.21
CA GLN A 64 -2.21 0.06 1.11
C GLN A 64 -3.38 1.02 1.02
N ASP A 65 -4.35 0.88 1.92
CA ASP A 65 -5.39 1.87 2.12
C ASP A 65 -4.80 3.12 2.75
N ILE A 66 -5.03 4.28 2.14
CA ILE A 66 -4.64 5.54 2.76
C ILE A 66 -5.41 5.75 4.07
N ARG A 67 -4.85 6.59 4.95
CA ARG A 67 -5.44 6.99 6.22
C ARG A 67 -6.93 7.32 6.11
N GLY A 68 -7.72 6.74 7.01
CA GLY A 68 -9.17 6.93 7.12
C GLY A 68 -10.02 6.33 6.00
N LYS A 69 -9.46 5.43 5.19
CA LYS A 69 -10.19 4.73 4.12
C LYS A 69 -10.18 3.23 4.38
N TYR A 70 -11.34 2.61 4.17
CA TYR A 70 -11.55 1.16 4.23
C TYR A 70 -10.96 0.54 5.51
N GLY A 71 -9.95 -0.33 5.39
CA GLY A 71 -9.36 -1.01 6.55
C GLY A 71 -8.42 -0.13 7.38
N SER A 72 -8.06 1.06 6.91
CA SER A 72 -7.12 1.97 7.60
C SER A 72 -7.80 2.84 8.65
N GLU A 73 -7.14 2.98 9.79
CA GLU A 73 -7.53 3.88 10.87
C GLU A 73 -7.30 5.37 10.51
N GLY A 74 -7.76 6.26 11.39
CA GLY A 74 -7.54 7.71 11.34
C GLY A 74 -8.55 8.48 10.47
N ASP A 75 -8.37 9.80 10.36
CA ASP A 75 -9.30 10.66 9.64
C ASP A 75 -8.94 10.79 8.15
N ASN A 76 -9.96 10.61 7.30
CA ASN A 76 -9.85 10.87 5.87
C ASN A 76 -10.01 12.37 5.57
N VAL A 77 -9.00 12.93 4.92
CA VAL A 77 -9.03 14.29 4.36
C VAL A 77 -8.79 14.16 2.86
N MET A 78 -9.76 14.65 2.07
CA MET A 78 -9.65 14.62 0.60
C MET A 78 -8.36 15.28 0.16
N THR A 79 -7.54 14.55 -0.61
CA THR A 79 -6.22 15.01 -1.09
C THR A 79 -5.44 15.73 0.00
N ARG A 80 -5.25 15.05 1.15
CA ARG A 80 -4.72 15.63 2.39
C ARG A 80 -3.49 16.52 2.10
N PRO A 81 -3.54 17.82 2.41
CA PRO A 81 -2.42 18.71 2.18
C PRO A 81 -1.17 18.25 2.94
N LEU A 82 -0.01 18.52 2.36
CA LEU A 82 1.26 18.39 3.07
C LEU A 82 1.25 19.28 4.31
N ARG A 83 2.04 18.90 5.32
CA ARG A 83 2.23 19.69 6.54
C ARG A 83 2.60 21.13 6.18
N GLY A 84 1.88 22.09 6.77
CA GLY A 84 1.99 23.49 6.42
C GLY A 84 0.71 24.28 6.74
N PRO A 85 0.45 25.39 6.04
CA PRO A 85 -0.68 26.28 6.32
C PRO A 85 -2.05 25.59 6.30
N LEU A 86 -2.19 24.53 5.50
CA LEU A 86 -3.44 23.76 5.34
C LEU A 86 -3.47 22.45 6.14
N ASN A 87 -2.37 22.10 6.83
CA ASN A 87 -2.27 20.91 7.65
C ASN A 87 -1.27 21.15 8.79
N ASN A 88 -1.78 21.47 9.97
CA ASN A 88 -0.99 21.73 11.18
C ASN A 88 -0.62 20.46 11.97
N THR A 89 -0.98 19.26 11.48
CA THR A 89 -0.68 18.02 12.20
C THR A 89 0.76 17.55 11.95
N LYS A 90 1.15 16.46 12.62
CA LYS A 90 2.46 15.81 12.44
C LYS A 90 2.49 14.81 11.28
N VAL A 91 1.35 14.61 10.59
CA VAL A 91 1.19 13.56 9.57
C VAL A 91 0.50 14.07 8.30
N ASP A 92 0.96 13.57 7.17
CA ASP A 92 0.41 13.77 5.83
C ASP A 92 0.69 12.53 4.96
N HIS A 93 0.36 12.61 3.67
CA HIS A 93 0.62 11.49 2.76
C HIS A 93 2.11 11.18 2.56
N SER A 94 3.01 12.15 2.72
CA SER A 94 4.45 11.93 2.64
C SER A 94 4.96 11.18 3.87
N THR A 95 4.55 11.57 5.08
CA THR A 95 4.96 10.87 6.30
C THR A 95 4.37 9.47 6.39
N ASP A 96 3.11 9.29 6.01
CA ASP A 96 2.49 7.96 6.01
C ASP A 96 3.15 7.04 4.96
N ALA A 97 3.54 7.58 3.80
CA ALA A 97 4.30 6.81 2.81
C ALA A 97 5.71 6.46 3.32
N TRP A 98 6.38 7.39 4.00
CA TRP A 98 7.68 7.16 4.61
C TRP A 98 7.65 6.02 5.62
N ASP A 99 6.73 6.09 6.58
CA ASP A 99 6.59 5.09 7.63
C ASP A 99 6.20 3.72 7.06
N THR A 100 5.44 3.71 5.96
CA THR A 100 5.10 2.48 5.24
C THR A 100 6.33 1.84 4.61
N ILE A 101 7.15 2.61 3.90
CA ILE A 101 8.35 2.09 3.24
C ILE A 101 9.36 1.59 4.29
N ASP A 102 9.57 2.37 5.36
CA ASP A 102 10.45 2.01 6.47
C ASP A 102 10.05 0.68 7.11
N TRP A 103 8.74 0.50 7.35
CA TRP A 103 8.21 -0.76 7.85
C TRP A 103 8.35 -1.91 6.84
N LEU A 104 8.14 -1.66 5.54
CA LEU A 104 8.23 -2.70 4.51
C LEU A 104 9.65 -3.29 4.35
N VAL A 105 10.68 -2.47 4.55
CA VAL A 105 12.09 -2.87 4.39
C VAL A 105 12.75 -3.34 5.68
N SER A 106 12.06 -3.22 6.81
CA SER A 106 12.53 -3.71 8.11
C SER A 106 12.37 -5.24 8.21
N PRO A 107 13.18 -5.94 9.04
CA PRO A 107 12.99 -7.36 9.31
C PRO A 107 11.63 -7.61 9.95
N TRP A 108 10.91 -8.61 9.46
CA TRP A 108 9.60 -9.04 9.95
C TRP A 108 9.74 -10.26 10.85
#